data_AF-A0AAV0GYE6-F1
#
_entry.id   AF-A0AAV0GYE6-F1
#
_cell.length_a   1.000
_cell.length_b   1.000
_cell.length_c   1.000
_cell.angle_alpha   90.00
_cell.angle_beta   90.00
_cell.angle_gamma   90.00
#
_symmetry.space_group_name_H-M   'P 1'
#
loop_
_entity.id
_entity.type
_entity.pdbx_description
1 polymer ?
#
loop_
_entity_poly.entity_id
_entity_poly.type
_entity_poly.pdbx_seq_one_letter_code
_entity_poly.pdbx_strand_id
1 'polypeptide(L)'
;MAPAAASLLLLQFFVVVAFGFWFAATPCMSETDLDDGEFSISGGFDSFAYHGDYSPPSPPAPAPPPLPRSVTCEEDLKGVGSLDTVCKLSSSLNFTDHVYVAGSGSLVLLPDVTLSCAASGCFIVVNVSHEIRLGENAVIIAGTVSLAAENVSLSYGSLINTTALAGPPPPETSGTPSGVQGAGGGHGGRGASCLSDNTKLPEDVWGGDAYSWADLQNPWSYGSKGGTTSKEENYGGEGGGRIELNATNSIEFYGTLLGEGGDGGIKGGGGSGGSIRIQAHRMVGDGALSASGGNGFAGGGGGRVSVNVFSRHDDISIFVHGGRSLGCIENSGAAGTYFDAVPRSLTVNNNNMSTNTDTLLMEFPKQPLWTNVYVQNCARASIPLFWSRAQVRGQISLSCKAVMSFGLPHYATSEFELMAEELLMSNSVVKIYGALRMSVKILLMWDSKMLIDGGGDDIVATSSLEASNLIVLKESSAVHSNANLEVHGQGFLNLSGPGNMIEAQRLILSLFFGIYVEPGSVLRGPLEDADDHSMTPRLYCEDRDCPRELIHPPEDCNMNSSLAFTLQVFHLPD
;
A
#
# COMPACT_ATOMS: atom_id res chain seq x y z
N MET A 1 56.27 -3.81 -0.17
CA MET A 1 55.26 -2.78 -0.49
C MET A 1 53.96 -3.50 -0.82
N ALA A 2 52.82 -2.98 -0.35
CA ALA A 2 51.48 -3.60 -0.30
C ALA A 2 51.23 -4.52 0.91
N PRO A 3 50.86 -3.91 2.06
CA PRO A 3 49.60 -4.31 2.70
C PRO A 3 48.72 -3.12 3.16
N ALA A 4 49.11 -1.87 2.86
CA ALA A 4 48.38 -0.69 3.34
C ALA A 4 47.08 -0.35 2.55
N ALA A 5 46.87 -0.95 1.37
CA ALA A 5 45.72 -0.61 0.51
C ALA A 5 44.42 -1.33 0.90
N ALA A 6 44.50 -2.57 1.42
CA ALA A 6 43.32 -3.34 1.83
C ALA A 6 42.67 -2.80 3.11
N SER A 7 43.47 -2.28 4.04
CA SER A 7 42.97 -1.67 5.28
C SER A 7 42.27 -0.33 5.06
N LEU A 8 42.59 0.39 3.97
CA LEU A 8 41.95 1.67 3.63
C LEU A 8 40.57 1.48 3.00
N LEU A 9 40.39 0.41 2.22
CA LEU A 9 39.11 0.02 1.60
C LEU A 9 38.09 -0.45 2.65
N LEU A 10 38.52 -1.23 3.64
CA LEU A 10 37.69 -1.62 4.80
C LEU A 10 37.28 -0.41 5.65
N LEU A 11 38.18 0.56 5.83
CA LEU A 11 37.88 1.79 6.57
C LEU A 11 36.91 2.69 5.79
N GLN A 12 37.04 2.78 4.47
CA GLN A 12 36.09 3.53 3.62
C GLN A 12 34.72 2.87 3.58
N PHE A 13 34.65 1.52 3.61
CA PHE A 13 33.38 0.80 3.72
C PHE A 13 32.71 1.04 5.08
N PHE A 14 33.47 1.02 6.17
CA PHE A 14 32.96 1.36 7.51
C PHE A 14 32.52 2.82 7.65
N VAL A 15 33.18 3.76 6.96
CA VAL A 15 32.78 5.18 6.97
C VAL A 15 31.52 5.41 6.14
N VAL A 16 31.31 4.68 5.04
CA VAL A 16 30.04 4.72 4.28
C VAL A 16 28.90 4.07 5.07
N VAL A 17 29.18 2.97 5.78
CA VAL A 17 28.22 2.36 6.73
C VAL A 17 27.96 3.27 7.92
N ALA A 18 28.92 4.04 8.43
CA ALA A 18 28.68 4.96 9.55
C ALA A 18 28.00 6.28 9.15
N PHE A 19 28.24 6.81 7.93
CA PHE A 19 27.60 8.04 7.45
C PHE A 19 26.26 7.81 6.75
N GLY A 20 25.98 6.59 6.27
CA GLY A 20 24.63 6.18 5.85
C GLY A 20 23.64 6.03 7.02
N PHE A 21 24.11 6.11 8.26
CA PHE A 21 23.29 6.04 9.49
C PHE A 21 22.69 7.39 9.92
N TRP A 22 22.82 8.45 9.12
CA TRP A 22 21.78 9.50 9.10
C TRP A 22 20.62 9.03 8.23
N PHE A 23 19.99 7.94 8.68
CA PHE A 23 18.62 7.66 8.31
C PHE A 23 17.82 8.91 8.64
N ALA A 24 17.06 9.39 7.65
CA ALA A 24 15.81 10.08 7.91
C ALA A 24 14.85 9.07 8.57
N ALA A 25 15.18 8.65 9.78
CA ALA A 25 14.24 8.03 10.68
C ALA A 25 13.35 9.18 11.16
N THR A 26 12.24 9.41 10.46
CA THR A 26 11.10 10.04 11.11
C THR A 26 10.83 9.24 12.38
N PRO A 27 11.00 9.84 13.58
CA PRO A 27 10.84 9.11 14.82
C PRO A 27 9.38 8.66 14.93
N CYS A 28 9.17 7.34 14.91
CA CYS A 28 7.91 6.75 15.29
C CYS A 28 7.68 7.13 16.76
N MET A 29 6.62 7.90 17.06
CA MET A 29 6.29 8.21 18.44
C MET A 29 5.95 6.91 19.15
N SER A 30 6.76 6.56 20.15
CA SER A 30 6.62 5.35 20.94
C SER A 30 5.48 5.50 21.93
N GLU A 31 4.45 4.66 21.81
CA GLU A 31 3.62 4.26 22.95
C GLU A 31 3.73 2.74 23.15
N THR A 32 3.61 2.40 24.43
CA THR A 32 4.06 1.20 25.15
C THR A 32 3.46 -0.13 24.70
N ASP A 33 4.28 -1.17 24.91
CA ASP A 33 4.04 -2.60 24.70
C ASP A 33 2.66 -3.12 25.12
N LEU A 34 2.03 -3.93 24.27
CA LEU A 34 0.96 -4.87 24.65
C LEU A 34 0.97 -6.15 23.77
N ASP A 35 1.24 -7.25 24.46
CA ASP A 35 0.92 -8.68 24.29
C ASP A 35 1.14 -9.42 22.96
N ASP A 36 2.05 -10.42 23.04
CA ASP A 36 2.21 -11.53 22.10
C ASP A 36 0.99 -12.46 22.19
N GLY A 37 0.13 -12.42 21.18
CA GLY A 37 -0.90 -13.44 20.95
C GLY A 37 -0.27 -14.74 20.47
N GLU A 38 -0.27 -15.74 21.34
CA GLU A 38 0.14 -17.13 21.10
C GLU A 38 -0.57 -17.70 19.85
N PHE A 39 0.21 -18.11 18.84
CA PHE A 39 -0.26 -18.88 17.70
C PHE A 39 -0.63 -20.29 18.17
N SER A 40 -1.88 -20.70 18.03
CA SER A 40 -2.32 -22.08 18.26
C SER A 40 -3.28 -22.49 17.14
N ILE A 41 -2.85 -23.45 16.32
CA ILE A 41 -3.60 -23.96 15.16
C ILE A 41 -4.22 -25.30 15.55
N SER A 42 -5.54 -25.36 15.63
CA SER A 42 -6.29 -26.62 15.71
C SER A 42 -7.16 -26.77 14.47
N GLY A 43 -6.78 -27.72 13.60
CA GLY A 43 -7.42 -28.00 12.32
C GLY A 43 -8.81 -28.61 12.47
N GLY A 44 -9.79 -27.98 11.82
CA GLY A 44 -11.11 -28.54 11.56
C GLY A 44 -11.42 -28.37 10.08
N PHE A 45 -11.31 -29.45 9.32
CA PHE A 45 -11.77 -29.50 7.93
C PHE A 45 -13.29 -29.38 7.89
N ASP A 46 -13.82 -28.38 7.20
CA ASP A 46 -15.17 -28.47 6.66
C ASP A 46 -15.24 -27.91 5.24
N SER A 47 -15.88 -28.71 4.39
CA SER A 47 -15.89 -28.61 2.94
C SER A 47 -16.89 -27.54 2.47
N PHE A 48 -16.41 -26.51 1.76
CA PHE A 48 -17.29 -25.64 0.97
C PHE A 48 -16.85 -25.49 -0.48
N ALA A 49 -17.88 -25.65 -1.32
CA ALA A 49 -17.95 -25.74 -2.77
C ALA A 49 -17.05 -24.79 -3.57
N TYR A 50 -16.32 -25.41 -4.50
CA TYR A 50 -15.66 -24.80 -5.64
C TYR A 50 -16.64 -24.05 -6.56
N HIS A 51 -16.37 -22.77 -6.79
CA HIS A 51 -16.66 -22.12 -8.07
C HIS A 51 -15.34 -21.57 -8.61
N GLY A 52 -14.90 -22.10 -9.76
CA GLY A 52 -13.69 -21.66 -10.42
C GLY A 52 -13.92 -20.33 -11.13
N ASP A 53 -13.17 -19.31 -10.73
CA ASP A 53 -13.22 -18.00 -11.35
C ASP A 53 -11.90 -17.67 -12.04
N TYR A 54 -11.80 -18.11 -13.29
CA TYR A 54 -10.97 -17.41 -14.26
C TYR A 54 -11.73 -16.14 -14.63
N SER A 55 -11.46 -15.02 -13.97
CA SER A 55 -12.04 -13.73 -14.33
C SER A 55 -11.45 -13.29 -15.69
N PRO A 56 -12.24 -13.18 -16.77
CA PRO A 56 -11.74 -12.65 -18.04
C PRO A 56 -11.29 -11.18 -17.89
N PRO A 57 -10.39 -10.69 -18.75
CA PRO A 57 -9.92 -9.31 -18.70
C PRO A 57 -11.10 -8.33 -18.76
N SER A 58 -11.01 -7.28 -17.94
CA SER A 58 -12.05 -6.24 -17.82
C SER A 58 -12.38 -5.66 -19.21
N PRO A 59 -13.67 -5.52 -19.57
CA PRO A 59 -14.04 -4.93 -20.84
C PRO A 59 -13.52 -3.48 -20.96
N PRO A 60 -13.19 -3.01 -22.17
CA PRO A 60 -12.73 -1.65 -22.38
C PRO A 60 -13.76 -0.64 -21.85
N ALA A 61 -13.26 0.40 -21.18
CA ALA A 61 -14.10 1.40 -20.55
C ALA A 61 -15.12 1.98 -21.55
N PRO A 62 -16.41 2.09 -21.19
CA PRO A 62 -17.41 2.69 -22.06
C PRO A 62 -17.03 4.13 -22.42
N ALA A 63 -17.41 4.56 -23.62
CA ALA A 63 -17.15 5.91 -24.10
C ALA A 63 -17.74 6.95 -23.11
N PRO A 64 -16.99 8.01 -22.77
CA PRO A 64 -17.47 9.02 -21.84
C PRO A 64 -18.76 9.68 -22.38
N PRO A 65 -19.74 9.98 -21.51
CA PRO A 65 -20.98 10.62 -21.92
C PRO A 65 -20.71 11.98 -22.60
N PRO A 66 -21.55 12.42 -23.54
CA PRO A 66 -21.38 13.71 -24.22
C PRO A 66 -21.42 14.84 -23.19
N LEU A 67 -20.42 15.72 -23.25
CA LEU A 67 -20.32 16.88 -22.36
C LEU A 67 -21.55 17.80 -22.57
N PRO A 68 -22.14 18.34 -21.48
CA PRO A 68 -23.25 19.28 -21.58
C PRO A 68 -22.80 20.58 -22.24
N ARG A 69 -23.78 21.40 -22.65
CA ARG A 69 -23.50 22.72 -23.24
C ARG A 69 -22.68 23.56 -22.28
N SER A 70 -21.68 24.26 -22.81
CA SER A 70 -20.85 25.17 -22.03
C SER A 70 -21.68 26.36 -21.53
N VAL A 71 -21.53 26.69 -20.26
CA VAL A 71 -22.14 27.89 -19.66
C VAL A 71 -21.42 29.17 -20.13
N THR A 72 -22.13 30.29 -20.07
CA THR A 72 -21.63 31.62 -20.44
C THR A 72 -21.15 32.41 -19.21
N CYS A 73 -20.21 33.34 -19.40
CA CYS A 73 -19.70 34.14 -18.29
C CYS A 73 -20.77 35.08 -17.70
N GLU A 74 -21.49 35.81 -18.54
CA GLU A 74 -22.38 36.88 -18.10
C GLU A 74 -23.75 36.38 -17.64
N GLU A 75 -24.39 35.47 -18.39
CA GLU A 75 -25.75 35.01 -18.09
C GLU A 75 -25.76 33.92 -17.02
N ASP A 76 -24.94 32.88 -17.20
CA ASP A 76 -24.96 31.70 -16.34
C ASP A 76 -24.07 31.85 -15.11
N LEU A 77 -22.83 32.33 -15.31
CA LEU A 77 -21.87 32.52 -14.23
C LEU A 77 -21.98 33.88 -13.53
N LYS A 78 -22.86 34.78 -13.99
CA LYS A 78 -23.03 36.15 -13.44
C LYS A 78 -21.70 36.89 -13.23
N GLY A 79 -20.71 36.58 -14.07
CA GLY A 79 -19.38 37.13 -14.04
C GLY A 79 -19.27 38.38 -14.90
N VAL A 80 -18.10 39.02 -14.83
CA VAL A 80 -17.76 40.16 -15.67
C VAL A 80 -16.74 39.71 -16.72
N GLY A 81 -17.05 39.95 -17.99
CA GLY A 81 -16.19 39.65 -19.14
C GLY A 81 -16.66 38.44 -19.94
N SER A 82 -15.73 37.73 -20.57
CA SER A 82 -16.02 36.57 -21.42
C SER A 82 -15.03 35.44 -21.15
N LEU A 83 -15.48 34.20 -21.30
CA LEU A 83 -14.66 33.00 -21.20
C LEU A 83 -13.57 32.93 -22.28
N ASP A 84 -13.67 33.71 -23.35
CA ASP A 84 -12.64 33.84 -24.39
C ASP A 84 -11.56 34.87 -24.08
N THR A 85 -11.77 35.71 -23.06
CA THR A 85 -10.79 36.72 -22.64
C THR A 85 -10.46 36.52 -21.16
N VAL A 86 -11.22 37.15 -20.27
CA VAL A 86 -11.16 36.93 -18.83
C VAL A 86 -12.57 36.96 -18.29
N CYS A 87 -13.00 35.87 -17.64
CA CYS A 87 -14.23 35.80 -16.88
C CYS A 87 -13.91 35.93 -15.39
N LYS A 88 -14.39 37.01 -14.76
CA LYS A 88 -14.21 37.24 -13.32
C LYS A 88 -15.50 36.99 -12.58
N LEU A 89 -15.47 36.07 -11.63
CA LEU A 89 -16.61 35.79 -10.75
C LEU A 89 -16.46 36.61 -9.47
N SER A 90 -17.45 37.45 -9.19
CA SER A 90 -17.51 38.27 -7.96
C SER A 90 -18.63 37.86 -7.01
N SER A 91 -19.49 36.93 -7.43
CA SER A 91 -20.63 36.45 -6.64
C SER A 91 -20.61 34.93 -6.55
N SER A 92 -20.94 34.41 -5.37
CA SER A 92 -21.11 32.98 -5.15
C SER A 92 -22.34 32.46 -5.90
N LEU A 93 -22.23 31.25 -6.46
CA LEU A 93 -23.25 30.59 -7.26
C LEU A 93 -23.48 29.18 -6.73
N ASN A 94 -24.75 28.78 -6.72
CA ASN A 94 -25.15 27.43 -6.36
C ASN A 94 -25.96 26.83 -7.52
N PHE A 95 -25.46 25.75 -8.10
CA PHE A 95 -26.04 25.04 -9.22
C PHE A 95 -26.75 23.77 -8.74
N THR A 96 -27.85 23.45 -9.41
CA THR A 96 -28.58 22.19 -9.23
C THR A 96 -28.15 21.13 -10.24
N ASP A 97 -27.69 21.57 -11.40
CA ASP A 97 -27.32 20.73 -12.53
C ASP A 97 -25.82 20.80 -12.80
N HIS A 98 -25.34 19.86 -13.62
CA HIS A 98 -23.95 19.79 -14.03
C HIS A 98 -23.47 21.05 -14.75
N VAL A 99 -22.25 21.49 -14.42
CA VAL A 99 -21.65 22.71 -14.96
C VAL A 99 -20.44 22.34 -15.82
N TYR A 100 -20.48 22.78 -17.07
CA TYR A 100 -19.33 22.70 -17.99
C TYR A 100 -18.96 24.11 -18.43
N VAL A 101 -17.72 24.53 -18.18
CA VAL A 101 -17.18 25.83 -18.57
C VAL A 101 -16.11 25.57 -19.61
N ALA A 102 -16.26 26.14 -20.81
CA ALA A 102 -15.26 26.05 -21.87
C ALA A 102 -14.97 27.44 -22.44
N GLY A 103 -13.70 27.74 -22.72
CA GLY A 103 -13.31 29.03 -23.31
C GLY A 103 -11.85 29.11 -23.72
N SER A 104 -11.53 30.09 -24.57
CA SER A 104 -10.15 30.35 -25.01
C SER A 104 -9.35 31.27 -24.07
N GLY A 105 -9.99 31.82 -23.04
CA GLY A 105 -9.43 32.82 -22.12
C GLY A 105 -9.04 32.25 -20.75
N SER A 106 -9.32 33.04 -19.71
CA SER A 106 -9.06 32.72 -18.29
C SER A 106 -10.32 32.79 -17.43
N LEU A 107 -10.38 31.97 -16.37
CA LEU A 107 -11.41 32.01 -15.33
C LEU A 107 -10.78 32.41 -13.99
N VAL A 108 -11.30 33.48 -13.38
CA VAL A 108 -10.81 33.99 -12.09
C VAL A 108 -11.94 34.06 -11.09
N LEU A 109 -11.87 33.26 -10.04
CA LEU A 109 -12.70 33.40 -8.86
C LEU A 109 -12.05 34.44 -7.95
N LEU A 110 -12.76 35.53 -7.68
CA LEU A 110 -12.31 36.53 -6.70
C LEU A 110 -12.31 35.95 -5.27
N PRO A 111 -11.66 36.62 -4.31
CA PRO A 111 -11.67 36.15 -2.93
C PRO A 111 -13.08 35.93 -2.37
N ASP A 112 -13.23 34.93 -1.51
CA ASP A 112 -14.47 34.53 -0.84
C ASP A 112 -15.64 34.12 -1.78
N VAL A 113 -15.36 33.83 -3.06
CA VAL A 113 -16.35 33.36 -4.02
C VAL A 113 -16.52 31.84 -3.92
N THR A 114 -17.76 31.39 -3.80
CA THR A 114 -18.12 29.97 -3.75
C THR A 114 -18.85 29.54 -5.02
N LEU A 115 -18.37 28.48 -5.66
CA LEU A 115 -19.01 27.81 -6.79
C LEU A 115 -19.44 26.41 -6.33
N SER A 116 -20.73 26.21 -6.05
CA SER A 116 -21.22 24.94 -5.48
C SER A 116 -22.20 24.21 -6.39
N CYS A 117 -22.06 22.90 -6.49
CA CYS A 117 -23.07 21.95 -6.95
C CYS A 117 -23.09 20.76 -5.97
N ALA A 118 -23.85 20.90 -4.89
CA ALA A 118 -23.83 19.97 -3.77
C ALA A 118 -24.62 18.66 -3.98
N ALA A 119 -25.13 18.41 -5.19
CA ALA A 119 -25.78 17.14 -5.50
C ALA A 119 -24.73 16.02 -5.67
N SER A 120 -24.98 14.84 -5.10
CA SER A 120 -24.11 13.67 -5.22
C SER A 120 -23.84 13.33 -6.69
N GLY A 121 -22.56 13.23 -7.06
CA GLY A 121 -22.13 12.99 -8.44
C GLY A 121 -22.26 14.17 -9.39
N CYS A 122 -22.63 15.37 -8.91
CA CYS A 122 -22.62 16.57 -9.75
C CYS A 122 -21.19 16.94 -10.16
N PHE A 123 -20.98 17.35 -11.41
CA PHE A 123 -19.68 17.77 -11.89
C PHE A 123 -19.60 19.26 -12.22
N ILE A 124 -18.47 19.85 -11.88
CA ILE A 124 -18.00 21.16 -12.34
C ILE A 124 -16.71 20.91 -13.11
N VAL A 125 -16.77 21.07 -14.43
CA VAL A 125 -15.63 20.87 -15.32
C VAL A 125 -15.31 22.19 -15.98
N VAL A 126 -14.08 22.67 -15.80
CA VAL A 126 -13.58 23.92 -16.37
C VAL A 126 -12.43 23.59 -17.30
N ASN A 127 -12.58 23.95 -18.57
CA ASN A 127 -11.57 23.78 -19.60
C ASN A 127 -11.33 25.12 -20.29
N VAL A 128 -10.28 25.82 -19.89
CA VAL A 128 -9.89 27.11 -20.46
C VAL A 128 -8.46 27.06 -20.98
N SER A 129 -8.09 27.91 -21.93
CA SER A 129 -6.75 27.80 -22.55
C SER A 129 -5.64 28.44 -21.72
N HIS A 130 -5.91 29.54 -21.00
CA HIS A 130 -4.86 30.32 -20.33
C HIS A 130 -4.76 30.03 -18.83
N GLU A 131 -5.57 30.67 -17.98
CA GLU A 131 -5.39 30.61 -16.53
C GLU A 131 -6.70 30.30 -15.80
N ILE A 132 -6.62 29.40 -14.81
CA ILE A 132 -7.64 29.25 -13.77
C ILE A 132 -7.06 29.73 -12.46
N ARG A 133 -7.67 30.75 -11.85
CA ARG A 133 -7.22 31.29 -10.57
C ARG A 133 -8.33 31.27 -9.52
N LEU A 134 -8.09 30.58 -8.43
CA LEU A 134 -8.87 30.64 -7.21
C LEU A 134 -8.24 31.66 -6.26
N GLY A 135 -8.95 32.76 -6.00
CA GLY A 135 -8.56 33.77 -5.01
C GLY A 135 -8.53 33.23 -3.58
N GLU A 136 -8.13 34.09 -2.65
CA GLU A 136 -8.09 33.75 -1.22
C GLU A 136 -9.47 33.30 -0.73
N ASN A 137 -9.52 32.19 0.02
CA ASN A 137 -10.77 31.57 0.51
C ASN A 137 -11.82 31.25 -0.57
N ALA A 138 -11.46 31.22 -1.86
CA ALA A 138 -12.40 30.81 -2.91
C ALA A 138 -12.67 29.30 -2.79
N VAL A 139 -13.94 28.91 -2.94
CA VAL A 139 -14.37 27.52 -2.70
C VAL A 139 -15.08 26.96 -3.93
N ILE A 140 -14.70 25.75 -4.34
CA ILE A 140 -15.44 24.96 -5.34
C ILE A 140 -15.96 23.70 -4.65
N ILE A 141 -17.27 23.45 -4.72
CA ILE A 141 -17.91 22.28 -4.11
C ILE A 141 -18.63 21.49 -5.19
N ALA A 142 -18.26 20.24 -5.43
CA ALA A 142 -18.99 19.35 -6.35
C ALA A 142 -18.67 17.88 -6.07
N GLY A 143 -19.41 16.94 -6.68
CA GLY A 143 -19.01 15.54 -6.68
C GLY A 143 -17.77 15.27 -7.55
N THR A 144 -17.66 15.95 -8.70
CA THR A 144 -16.48 15.94 -9.56
C THR A 144 -16.03 17.36 -9.86
N VAL A 145 -14.74 17.65 -9.71
CA VAL A 145 -14.11 18.89 -10.13
C VAL A 145 -12.97 18.56 -11.07
N SER A 146 -12.99 19.07 -12.30
CA SER A 146 -11.87 18.96 -13.25
C SER A 146 -11.51 20.35 -13.75
N LEU A 147 -10.27 20.76 -13.52
CA LEU A 147 -9.73 22.06 -13.92
C LEU A 147 -8.60 21.82 -14.94
N ALA A 148 -8.81 22.25 -16.17
CA ALA A 148 -7.84 22.15 -17.26
C ALA A 148 -7.47 23.55 -17.79
N ALA A 149 -6.19 23.90 -17.74
CA ALA A 149 -5.65 25.17 -18.23
C ALA A 149 -4.15 25.12 -18.55
N GLU A 150 -3.57 26.21 -19.05
CA GLU A 150 -2.11 26.35 -19.13
C GLU A 150 -1.51 26.53 -17.73
N ASN A 151 -2.11 27.42 -16.93
CA ASN A 151 -1.71 27.66 -15.53
C ASN A 151 -2.91 27.55 -14.59
N VAL A 152 -2.71 26.89 -13.45
CA VAL A 152 -3.73 26.77 -12.39
C VAL A 152 -3.14 27.30 -11.08
N SER A 153 -3.81 28.29 -10.48
CA SER A 153 -3.36 28.91 -9.23
C SER A 153 -4.44 28.82 -8.15
N LEU A 154 -4.07 28.23 -7.01
CA LEU A 154 -4.89 28.10 -5.81
C LEU A 154 -4.23 28.93 -4.71
N SER A 155 -4.85 30.04 -4.36
CA SER A 155 -4.36 30.94 -3.30
C SER A 155 -4.57 30.35 -1.91
N TYR A 156 -3.96 30.95 -0.89
CA TYR A 156 -4.15 30.54 0.50
C TYR A 156 -5.63 30.51 0.91
N GLY A 157 -6.01 29.46 1.64
CA GLY A 157 -7.39 29.24 2.08
C GLY A 157 -8.36 28.80 0.99
N SER A 158 -7.95 28.78 -0.29
CA SER A 158 -8.81 28.25 -1.36
C SER A 158 -9.03 26.75 -1.18
N LEU A 159 -10.24 26.29 -1.50
CA LEU A 159 -10.69 24.94 -1.20
C LEU A 159 -11.45 24.34 -2.39
N ILE A 160 -11.02 23.17 -2.84
CA ILE A 160 -11.81 22.31 -3.73
C ILE A 160 -12.31 21.13 -2.90
N ASN A 161 -13.62 21.09 -2.65
CA ASN A 161 -14.24 20.12 -1.75
C ASN A 161 -15.21 19.20 -2.51
N THR A 162 -14.92 17.92 -2.45
CA THR A 162 -15.71 16.83 -3.02
C THR A 162 -16.03 15.75 -1.97
N THR A 163 -15.86 16.07 -0.69
CA THR A 163 -16.09 15.18 0.44
C THR A 163 -17.55 14.75 0.52
N ALA A 164 -17.80 13.45 0.64
CA ALA A 164 -19.15 12.87 0.74
C ALA A 164 -20.09 13.19 -0.45
N LEU A 165 -19.55 13.61 -1.59
CA LEU A 165 -20.32 13.99 -2.79
C LEU A 165 -20.13 13.00 -3.96
N ALA A 166 -19.68 11.78 -3.68
CA ALA A 166 -19.52 10.75 -4.70
C ALA A 166 -20.80 10.53 -5.53
N GLY A 167 -20.61 10.31 -6.83
CA GLY A 167 -21.60 9.63 -7.66
C GLY A 167 -21.52 8.11 -7.49
N PRO A 168 -22.26 7.34 -8.31
CA PRO A 168 -22.19 5.89 -8.24
C PRO A 168 -20.76 5.38 -8.57
N PRO A 169 -20.21 4.42 -7.80
CA PRO A 169 -18.96 3.77 -8.17
C PRO A 169 -19.10 3.01 -9.50
N PRO A 170 -17.99 2.57 -10.12
CA PRO A 170 -18.05 1.76 -11.34
C PRO A 170 -18.99 0.55 -11.16
N PRO A 171 -19.68 0.12 -12.23
CA PRO A 171 -20.55 -1.06 -12.16
C PRO A 171 -19.75 -2.30 -11.73
N GLU A 172 -20.43 -3.27 -11.12
CA GLU A 172 -19.83 -4.55 -10.67
C GLU A 172 -18.74 -4.40 -9.59
N THR A 173 -18.74 -3.30 -8.85
CA THR A 173 -17.84 -3.11 -7.70
C THR A 173 -18.52 -3.53 -6.39
N SER A 174 -17.78 -4.23 -5.52
CA SER A 174 -18.20 -4.60 -4.15
C SER A 174 -17.82 -3.55 -3.10
N GLY A 175 -17.53 -2.32 -3.53
CA GLY A 175 -17.05 -1.24 -2.67
C GLY A 175 -18.02 -0.80 -1.58
N THR A 176 -19.33 -1.02 -1.75
CA THR A 176 -20.32 -0.79 -0.69
C THR A 176 -20.62 -2.11 0.00
N PRO A 177 -20.37 -2.25 1.31
CA PRO A 177 -20.60 -3.50 2.01
C PRO A 177 -22.10 -3.85 2.09
N SER A 178 -22.39 -5.15 2.06
CA SER A 178 -23.75 -5.66 2.19
C SER A 178 -24.12 -5.94 3.66
N GLY A 179 -25.42 -5.98 3.96
CA GLY A 179 -25.93 -6.28 5.30
C GLY A 179 -26.05 -5.06 6.22
N VAL A 180 -26.19 -5.34 7.53
CA VAL A 180 -26.51 -4.34 8.58
C VAL A 180 -25.45 -4.28 9.68
N GLN A 181 -24.19 -4.55 9.33
CA GLN A 181 -23.07 -4.57 10.27
C GLN A 181 -22.39 -3.21 10.45
N GLY A 182 -22.80 -2.17 9.71
CA GLY A 182 -22.15 -0.85 9.76
C GLY A 182 -20.70 -0.88 9.25
N ALA A 183 -20.36 -1.79 8.34
CA ALA A 183 -19.02 -1.89 7.77
C ALA A 183 -18.68 -0.66 6.90
N GLY A 184 -17.39 -0.32 6.79
CA GLY A 184 -16.92 0.82 5.99
C GLY A 184 -16.92 0.53 4.49
N GLY A 185 -17.04 1.58 3.66
CA GLY A 185 -16.88 1.48 2.21
C GLY A 185 -15.41 1.24 1.83
N GLY A 186 -15.14 0.58 0.70
CA GLY A 186 -13.81 0.39 0.13
C GLY A 186 -13.60 1.14 -1.19
N HIS A 187 -12.37 1.52 -1.53
CA HIS A 187 -12.01 2.05 -2.86
C HIS A 187 -10.51 1.89 -3.13
N GLY A 188 -9.65 2.75 -2.58
CA GLY A 188 -8.19 2.60 -2.66
C GLY A 188 -7.68 1.52 -1.71
N GLY A 189 -8.16 1.58 -0.46
CA GLY A 189 -8.08 0.51 0.53
C GLY A 189 -9.43 -0.15 0.77
N ARG A 190 -9.44 -1.32 1.41
CA ARG A 190 -10.65 -1.95 1.93
C ARG A 190 -11.24 -1.14 3.09
N GLY A 191 -12.57 -1.17 3.21
CA GLY A 191 -13.26 -0.65 4.38
C GLY A 191 -13.08 -1.58 5.57
N ALA A 192 -13.10 -1.04 6.78
CA ALA A 192 -13.07 -1.86 8.00
C ALA A 192 -14.41 -2.57 8.23
N SER A 193 -14.37 -3.64 9.01
CA SER A 193 -15.57 -4.27 9.57
C SER A 193 -15.25 -4.73 10.99
N CYS A 194 -16.20 -4.54 11.90
CA CYS A 194 -16.03 -4.96 13.29
C CYS A 194 -16.48 -6.41 13.42
N LEU A 195 -15.61 -7.29 13.95
CA LEU A 195 -15.95 -8.69 14.14
C LEU A 195 -17.14 -8.82 15.09
N SER A 196 -18.21 -9.41 14.58
CA SER A 196 -19.33 -9.88 15.39
C SER A 196 -19.24 -11.37 15.73
N ASP A 197 -18.37 -12.10 15.03
CA ASP A 197 -18.21 -13.55 15.11
C ASP A 197 -16.77 -13.89 15.51
N ASN A 198 -16.60 -14.41 16.73
CA ASN A 198 -15.30 -14.74 17.30
C ASN A 198 -14.68 -16.01 16.69
N THR A 199 -15.38 -16.70 15.78
CA THR A 199 -14.83 -17.87 15.08
C THR A 199 -13.96 -17.51 13.88
N LYS A 200 -13.99 -16.25 13.44
CA LYS A 200 -13.22 -15.76 12.28
C LYS A 200 -12.00 -14.96 12.74
N LEU A 201 -10.92 -15.02 11.97
CA LEU A 201 -9.77 -14.15 12.20
C LEU A 201 -10.10 -12.71 11.78
N PRO A 202 -9.53 -11.70 12.47
CA PRO A 202 -9.77 -10.31 12.11
C PRO A 202 -9.36 -9.92 10.70
N GLU A 203 -8.38 -10.60 10.12
CA GLU A 203 -7.89 -10.37 8.76
C GLU A 203 -8.80 -10.95 7.67
N ASP A 204 -9.70 -11.87 8.01
CA ASP A 204 -10.67 -12.47 7.08
C ASP A 204 -11.98 -11.67 6.97
N VAL A 205 -12.10 -10.59 7.74
CA VAL A 205 -13.34 -9.81 7.85
C VAL A 205 -13.07 -8.36 7.49
N TRP A 206 -13.54 -7.96 6.32
CA TRP A 206 -13.47 -6.59 5.82
C TRP A 206 -14.86 -6.05 5.43
N GLY A 207 -14.92 -4.75 5.20
CA GLY A 207 -16.11 -4.06 4.69
C GLY A 207 -16.17 -4.11 3.17
N GLY A 208 -16.26 -2.95 2.54
CA GLY A 208 -16.22 -2.85 1.08
C GLY A 208 -14.83 -3.19 0.51
N ASP A 209 -14.78 -3.82 -0.66
CA ASP A 209 -13.53 -4.10 -1.36
C ASP A 209 -12.92 -2.85 -2.00
N ALA A 210 -11.60 -2.90 -2.22
CA ALA A 210 -10.92 -1.97 -3.09
C ALA A 210 -11.24 -2.27 -4.58
N TYR A 211 -11.28 -1.24 -5.41
CA TYR A 211 -11.51 -1.36 -6.85
C TYR A 211 -10.67 -0.36 -7.65
N SER A 212 -10.79 -0.43 -8.97
CA SER A 212 -10.05 0.41 -9.93
C SER A 212 -8.52 0.32 -9.77
N TRP A 213 -8.01 -0.89 -9.50
CA TRP A 213 -6.57 -1.15 -9.44
C TRP A 213 -5.86 -0.84 -10.77
N ALA A 214 -6.48 -1.23 -11.89
CA ALA A 214 -5.92 -1.01 -13.23
C ALA A 214 -5.63 0.47 -13.52
N ASP A 215 -6.41 1.37 -12.92
CA ASP A 215 -6.28 2.83 -13.08
C ASP A 215 -5.49 3.48 -11.94
N LEU A 216 -4.73 2.72 -11.12
CA LEU A 216 -3.98 3.27 -9.98
C LEU A 216 -3.07 4.46 -10.36
N GLN A 217 -2.45 4.41 -11.55
CA GLN A 217 -1.58 5.48 -12.03
C GLN A 217 -2.37 6.70 -12.53
N ASN A 218 -3.64 6.51 -12.88
CA ASN A 218 -4.54 7.53 -13.44
C ASN A 218 -5.95 7.42 -12.80
N PRO A 219 -6.06 7.60 -11.47
CA PRO A 219 -7.27 7.28 -10.74
C PRO A 219 -8.41 8.22 -11.15
N TRP A 220 -9.57 7.64 -11.49
CA TRP A 220 -10.74 8.40 -11.94
C TRP A 220 -12.07 7.77 -11.49
N SER A 221 -12.09 7.18 -10.30
CA SER A 221 -13.27 6.53 -9.74
C SER A 221 -13.81 7.29 -8.51
N TYR A 222 -15.12 7.27 -8.32
CA TYR A 222 -15.73 7.76 -7.10
C TYR A 222 -15.42 6.80 -5.96
N GLY A 223 -15.38 7.31 -4.73
CA GLY A 223 -15.48 6.48 -3.54
C GLY A 223 -16.88 5.84 -3.43
N SER A 224 -16.99 4.84 -2.57
CA SER A 224 -18.20 4.10 -2.29
C SER A 224 -18.81 4.51 -0.94
N LYS A 225 -20.07 4.14 -0.77
CA LYS A 225 -20.80 4.38 0.47
C LYS A 225 -20.44 3.33 1.53
N GLY A 226 -20.47 3.73 2.80
CA GLY A 226 -20.44 2.79 3.93
C GLY A 226 -21.74 2.00 4.10
N GLY A 227 -21.69 0.94 4.89
CA GLY A 227 -22.86 0.13 5.27
C GLY A 227 -23.69 0.80 6.37
N THR A 228 -24.92 0.33 6.55
CA THR A 228 -25.82 0.78 7.63
C THR A 228 -25.85 -0.23 8.78
N THR A 229 -26.32 0.16 9.97
CA THR A 229 -26.65 -0.78 11.06
C THR A 229 -28.16 -1.06 11.18
N SER A 230 -28.99 -0.51 10.28
CA SER A 230 -30.45 -0.67 10.28
C SER A 230 -30.98 -1.19 8.94
N LYS A 231 -32.07 -1.96 8.95
CA LYS A 231 -32.77 -2.40 7.73
C LYS A 231 -33.71 -1.33 7.16
N GLU A 232 -34.08 -0.34 7.98
CA GLU A 232 -35.12 0.63 7.68
C GLU A 232 -34.53 1.94 7.11
N GLU A 233 -33.37 2.34 7.62
CA GLU A 233 -32.69 3.58 7.25
C GLU A 233 -31.23 3.31 6.85
N ASN A 234 -30.71 4.12 5.92
CA ASN A 234 -29.34 4.04 5.47
C ASN A 234 -28.50 5.14 6.14
N TYR A 235 -27.70 4.75 7.12
CA TYR A 235 -26.80 5.63 7.86
C TYR A 235 -25.35 5.61 7.35
N GLY A 236 -25.05 4.87 6.30
CA GLY A 236 -23.69 4.80 5.75
C GLY A 236 -23.22 6.18 5.29
N GLY A 237 -21.97 6.52 5.56
CA GLY A 237 -21.34 7.72 5.02
C GLY A 237 -21.17 7.62 3.52
N GLU A 238 -21.43 8.71 2.79
CA GLU A 238 -21.28 8.78 1.33
C GLU A 238 -19.80 8.73 0.91
N GLY A 239 -19.50 8.27 -0.30
CA GLY A 239 -18.12 8.20 -0.81
C GLY A 239 -17.53 9.57 -1.15
N GLY A 240 -16.20 9.62 -1.27
CA GLY A 240 -15.47 10.80 -1.75
C GLY A 240 -15.56 10.99 -3.27
N GLY A 241 -15.53 12.25 -3.69
CA GLY A 241 -15.65 12.66 -5.09
C GLY A 241 -14.39 12.46 -5.95
N ARG A 242 -14.33 13.19 -7.07
CA ARG A 242 -13.18 13.16 -8.00
C ARG A 242 -12.62 14.56 -8.19
N ILE A 243 -11.31 14.71 -8.10
CA ILE A 243 -10.62 15.97 -8.37
C ILE A 243 -9.56 15.73 -9.44
N GLU A 244 -9.58 16.55 -10.48
CA GLU A 244 -8.52 16.61 -11.49
C GLU A 244 -8.00 18.04 -11.63
N LEU A 245 -6.69 18.20 -11.52
CA LEU A 245 -5.97 19.41 -11.92
C LEU A 245 -5.04 19.05 -13.08
N ASN A 246 -5.29 19.63 -14.25
CA ASN A 246 -4.49 19.41 -15.45
C ASN A 246 -3.97 20.75 -15.98
N ALA A 247 -2.75 21.10 -15.59
CA ALA A 247 -2.07 22.29 -16.09
C ALA A 247 -1.02 21.88 -17.13
N THR A 248 -0.98 22.50 -18.31
CA THR A 248 0.06 22.16 -19.30
C THR A 248 1.43 22.71 -18.92
N ASN A 249 1.48 23.82 -18.17
CA ASN A 249 2.70 24.49 -17.76
C ASN A 249 2.92 24.44 -16.25
N SER A 250 2.15 25.20 -15.44
CA SER A 250 2.45 25.31 -14.01
C SER A 250 1.22 25.33 -13.09
N ILE A 251 1.42 24.78 -11.87
CA ILE A 251 0.47 24.85 -10.77
C ILE A 251 1.10 25.59 -9.59
N GLU A 252 0.44 26.65 -9.12
CA GLU A 252 0.71 27.30 -7.83
C GLU A 252 -0.31 26.78 -6.81
N PHE A 253 0.13 25.97 -5.85
CA PHE A 253 -0.75 25.21 -4.97
C PHE A 253 -0.57 25.58 -3.50
N TYR A 254 -1.33 26.57 -3.03
CA TYR A 254 -1.38 27.02 -1.62
C TYR A 254 -2.74 26.76 -0.95
N GLY A 255 -3.64 26.06 -1.67
CA GLY A 255 -4.98 25.71 -1.20
C GLY A 255 -5.08 24.26 -0.71
N THR A 256 -6.32 23.80 -0.56
CA THR A 256 -6.64 22.45 -0.10
C THR A 256 -7.54 21.72 -1.10
N LEU A 257 -7.25 20.45 -1.38
CA LEU A 257 -8.09 19.54 -2.17
C LEU A 257 -8.65 18.43 -1.27
N LEU A 258 -9.97 18.33 -1.15
CA LEU A 258 -10.64 17.34 -0.31
C LEU A 258 -11.50 16.41 -1.16
N GLY A 259 -11.14 15.13 -1.21
CA GLY A 259 -11.90 14.03 -1.80
C GLY A 259 -12.17 12.95 -0.78
N GLU A 260 -12.58 13.32 0.43
CA GLU A 260 -12.73 12.41 1.56
C GLU A 260 -14.08 11.69 1.56
N GLY A 261 -14.11 10.52 2.20
CA GLY A 261 -15.36 9.84 2.52
C GLY A 261 -16.13 10.57 3.61
N GLY A 262 -17.46 10.49 3.56
CA GLY A 262 -18.35 11.01 4.59
C GLY A 262 -18.38 10.15 5.84
N ASP A 263 -18.61 10.77 6.98
CA ASP A 263 -18.73 10.06 8.26
C ASP A 263 -20.10 9.36 8.41
N GLY A 264 -20.10 8.08 8.78
CA GLY A 264 -21.31 7.31 9.11
C GLY A 264 -21.70 7.34 10.60
N GLY A 265 -20.82 7.85 11.47
CA GLY A 265 -21.02 7.90 12.91
C GLY A 265 -21.20 6.52 13.56
N ILE A 266 -21.94 6.40 14.66
CA ILE A 266 -22.11 5.12 15.37
C ILE A 266 -23.16 4.18 14.74
N LYS A 267 -23.95 4.67 13.78
CA LYS A 267 -25.09 3.94 13.17
C LYS A 267 -24.82 3.49 11.73
N GLY A 268 -23.67 3.85 11.17
CA GLY A 268 -23.28 3.47 9.82
C GLY A 268 -21.76 3.48 9.69
N GLY A 269 -21.25 2.74 8.71
CA GLY A 269 -19.84 2.76 8.35
C GLY A 269 -19.48 4.04 7.61
N GLY A 270 -18.21 4.42 7.68
CA GLY A 270 -17.69 5.55 6.93
C GLY A 270 -17.63 5.27 5.43
N GLY A 271 -17.83 6.29 4.61
CA GLY A 271 -17.62 6.21 3.17
C GLY A 271 -16.13 6.13 2.82
N SER A 272 -15.79 5.54 1.67
CA SER A 272 -14.38 5.50 1.24
C SER A 272 -13.95 6.80 0.57
N GLY A 273 -12.64 7.06 0.58
CA GLY A 273 -12.03 8.20 -0.11
C GLY A 273 -12.17 8.11 -1.63
N GLY A 274 -12.12 9.26 -2.28
CA GLY A 274 -12.31 9.43 -3.73
C GLY A 274 -11.03 9.26 -4.56
N SER A 275 -11.00 9.92 -5.72
CA SER A 275 -9.82 9.98 -6.61
C SER A 275 -9.32 11.41 -6.78
N ILE A 276 -8.02 11.63 -6.63
CA ILE A 276 -7.38 12.92 -6.96
C ILE A 276 -6.27 12.67 -7.98
N ARG A 277 -6.28 13.42 -9.08
CA ARG A 277 -5.23 13.39 -10.11
C ARG A 277 -4.69 14.78 -10.36
N ILE A 278 -3.37 14.93 -10.30
CA ILE A 278 -2.68 16.20 -10.60
C ILE A 278 -1.68 15.95 -11.73
N GLN A 279 -1.73 16.78 -12.76
CA GLN A 279 -0.80 16.74 -13.89
C GLN A 279 -0.28 18.15 -14.20
N ALA A 280 1.04 18.33 -14.20
CA ALA A 280 1.69 19.57 -14.59
C ALA A 280 3.14 19.38 -15.05
N HIS A 281 3.71 20.38 -15.73
CA HIS A 281 5.16 20.40 -15.93
C HIS A 281 5.88 20.88 -14.66
N ARG A 282 5.36 21.90 -13.98
CA ARG A 282 5.92 22.46 -12.74
C ARG A 282 4.85 22.63 -11.67
N MET A 283 5.18 22.33 -10.41
CA MET A 283 4.32 22.63 -9.26
C MET A 283 5.13 23.25 -8.12
N VAL A 284 4.58 24.31 -7.51
CA VAL A 284 5.16 25.03 -6.37
C VAL A 284 4.07 25.32 -5.35
N GLY A 285 4.39 25.15 -4.07
CA GLY A 285 3.52 25.49 -2.95
C GLY A 285 3.64 24.52 -1.79
N ASP A 286 2.81 24.72 -0.77
CA ASP A 286 2.75 23.96 0.48
C ASP A 286 1.30 23.56 0.82
N GLY A 287 0.43 23.50 -0.20
CA GLY A 287 -0.95 23.09 -0.06
C GLY A 287 -1.13 21.64 0.43
N ALA A 288 -2.38 21.28 0.70
CA ALA A 288 -2.73 19.96 1.24
C ALA A 288 -3.76 19.25 0.36
N LEU A 289 -3.61 17.94 0.19
CA LEU A 289 -4.61 17.11 -0.47
C LEU A 289 -4.95 15.91 0.40
N SER A 290 -6.25 15.58 0.45
CA SER A 290 -6.77 14.46 1.22
C SER A 290 -7.79 13.68 0.42
N ALA A 291 -7.57 12.37 0.33
CA ALA A 291 -8.53 11.39 -0.16
C ALA A 291 -8.76 10.32 0.91
N SER A 292 -8.83 10.72 2.17
CA SER A 292 -8.98 9.80 3.31
C SER A 292 -10.40 9.22 3.41
N GLY A 293 -10.50 8.05 4.03
CA GLY A 293 -11.79 7.44 4.35
C GLY A 293 -12.52 8.16 5.49
N GLY A 294 -13.85 8.12 5.48
CA GLY A 294 -14.70 8.68 6.53
C GLY A 294 -14.74 7.79 7.78
N ASN A 295 -15.03 8.39 8.93
CA ASN A 295 -15.17 7.70 10.20
C ASN A 295 -16.57 7.07 10.32
N GLY A 296 -16.69 5.95 11.00
CA GLY A 296 -18.01 5.33 11.20
C GLY A 296 -17.96 4.23 12.23
N PHE A 297 -19.04 3.43 12.31
CA PHE A 297 -19.07 2.25 13.16
C PHE A 297 -17.87 1.36 12.81
N ALA A 298 -17.67 1.11 11.52
CA ALA A 298 -16.37 0.81 10.96
C ALA A 298 -15.93 1.92 9.98
N GLY A 299 -14.64 2.23 9.95
CA GLY A 299 -14.05 3.27 9.11
C GLY A 299 -13.99 2.89 7.63
N GLY A 300 -14.20 3.87 6.76
CA GLY A 300 -14.05 3.69 5.31
C GLY A 300 -12.58 3.57 4.89
N GLY A 301 -12.33 2.89 3.78
CA GLY A 301 -11.00 2.78 3.19
C GLY A 301 -10.53 4.08 2.55
N GLY A 302 -9.22 4.32 2.52
CA GLY A 302 -8.63 5.46 1.83
C GLY A 302 -8.83 5.41 0.31
N GLY A 303 -8.72 6.56 -0.34
CA GLY A 303 -8.89 6.74 -1.78
C GLY A 303 -7.61 6.56 -2.59
N ARG A 304 -7.57 7.10 -3.81
CA ARG A 304 -6.40 7.04 -4.68
C ARG A 304 -5.96 8.43 -5.11
N VAL A 305 -4.66 8.70 -5.00
CA VAL A 305 -4.04 9.96 -5.44
C VAL A 305 -2.94 9.64 -6.43
N SER A 306 -2.93 10.33 -7.57
CA SER A 306 -1.81 10.31 -8.51
C SER A 306 -1.31 11.72 -8.79
N VAL A 307 0.00 11.92 -8.70
CA VAL A 307 0.67 13.18 -9.01
C VAL A 307 1.68 12.91 -10.13
N ASN A 308 1.53 13.64 -11.23
CA ASN A 308 2.43 13.61 -12.38
C ASN A 308 2.97 15.02 -12.64
N VAL A 309 4.03 15.37 -11.90
CA VAL A 309 4.67 16.69 -11.99
C VAL A 309 6.16 16.53 -12.22
N PHE A 310 6.66 16.99 -13.36
CA PHE A 310 8.08 16.82 -13.75
C PHE A 310 9.06 17.61 -12.87
N SER A 311 8.78 18.90 -12.65
CA SER A 311 9.59 19.79 -11.84
C SER A 311 8.86 20.14 -10.55
N ARG A 312 9.26 19.47 -9.46
CA ARG A 312 8.57 19.53 -8.17
C ARG A 312 9.43 20.27 -7.13
N HIS A 313 8.91 21.40 -6.64
CA HIS A 313 9.52 22.24 -5.59
C HIS A 313 8.46 22.61 -4.55
N ASP A 314 7.89 21.59 -3.94
CA ASP A 314 6.74 21.70 -3.05
C ASP A 314 6.96 20.90 -1.76
N ASP A 315 6.24 21.26 -0.71
CA ASP A 315 6.18 20.52 0.56
C ASP A 315 4.71 20.20 0.87
N ILE A 316 4.06 19.53 -0.10
CA ILE A 316 2.62 19.25 0.01
C ILE A 316 2.34 18.13 0.99
N SER A 317 1.29 18.32 1.78
CA SER A 317 0.78 17.29 2.67
C SER A 317 -0.22 16.40 1.92
N ILE A 318 0.03 15.09 1.87
CA ILE A 318 -0.80 14.10 1.18
C ILE A 318 -1.38 13.11 2.17
N PHE A 319 -2.71 13.04 2.25
CA PHE A 319 -3.42 12.12 3.12
C PHE A 319 -4.27 11.13 2.30
N VAL A 320 -4.01 9.84 2.50
CA VAL A 320 -4.75 8.74 1.85
C VAL A 320 -5.11 7.65 2.86
N HIS A 321 -5.14 7.94 4.16
CA HIS A 321 -5.38 6.93 5.18
C HIS A 321 -6.86 6.51 5.25
N GLY A 322 -7.15 5.37 5.88
CA GLY A 322 -8.51 4.98 6.19
C GLY A 322 -9.14 5.84 7.29
N GLY A 323 -10.45 5.73 7.46
CA GLY A 323 -11.19 6.38 8.53
C GLY A 323 -11.15 5.58 9.84
N ARG A 324 -11.43 6.26 10.96
CA ARG A 324 -11.49 5.62 12.29
C ARG A 324 -12.75 4.79 12.44
N SER A 325 -12.60 3.64 13.08
CA SER A 325 -13.71 2.79 13.51
C SER A 325 -14.11 3.10 14.95
N LEU A 326 -15.39 3.36 15.16
CA LEU A 326 -15.96 3.66 16.48
C LEU A 326 -16.43 2.39 17.20
N GLY A 327 -16.80 1.35 16.47
CA GLY A 327 -17.22 0.05 17.01
C GLY A 327 -16.06 -0.90 17.32
N CYS A 328 -14.92 -0.70 16.66
CA CYS A 328 -13.70 -1.49 16.83
C CYS A 328 -12.47 -0.59 16.69
N ILE A 329 -12.07 0.04 17.80
CA ILE A 329 -11.09 1.13 17.86
C ILE A 329 -9.75 0.76 17.20
N GLU A 330 -9.32 -0.49 17.31
CA GLU A 330 -8.05 -0.97 16.79
C GLU A 330 -8.08 -1.34 15.29
N ASN A 331 -9.27 -1.36 14.66
CA ASN A 331 -9.43 -1.74 13.26
C ASN A 331 -9.98 -0.57 12.43
N SER A 332 -9.14 0.43 12.16
CA SER A 332 -9.47 1.51 11.21
C SER A 332 -9.55 0.98 9.77
N GLY A 333 -10.11 1.75 8.84
CA GLY A 333 -10.07 1.40 7.42
C GLY A 333 -8.64 1.26 6.89
N ALA A 334 -8.45 0.49 5.83
CA ALA A 334 -7.15 0.36 5.19
C ALA A 334 -6.75 1.66 4.48
N ALA A 335 -5.45 1.88 4.37
CA ALA A 335 -4.93 3.01 3.62
C ALA A 335 -5.28 2.88 2.12
N GLY A 336 -5.45 4.02 1.51
CA GLY A 336 -5.46 4.22 0.08
C GLY A 336 -4.06 4.20 -0.51
N THR A 337 -3.94 4.70 -1.75
CA THR A 337 -2.68 4.68 -2.50
C THR A 337 -2.32 6.08 -2.99
N TYR A 338 -1.06 6.47 -2.78
CA TYR A 338 -0.46 7.64 -3.41
C TYR A 338 0.60 7.20 -4.42
N PHE A 339 0.43 7.60 -5.69
CA PHE A 339 1.37 7.31 -6.76
C PHE A 339 2.03 8.59 -7.29
N ASP A 340 3.35 8.64 -7.27
CA ASP A 340 4.12 9.69 -7.95
C ASP A 340 4.65 9.13 -9.28
N ALA A 341 4.13 9.66 -10.39
CA ALA A 341 4.35 9.11 -11.72
C ALA A 341 5.76 9.35 -12.27
N VAL A 342 6.46 10.38 -11.78
CA VAL A 342 7.81 10.73 -12.26
C VAL A 342 8.89 9.79 -11.71
N PRO A 343 9.03 9.59 -10.38
CA PRO A 343 9.89 8.55 -9.83
C PRO A 343 9.26 7.16 -9.97
N ARG A 344 7.96 7.05 -10.32
CA ARG A 344 7.18 5.81 -10.34
C ARG A 344 7.19 5.12 -8.99
N SER A 345 6.79 5.89 -7.98
CA SER A 345 6.82 5.48 -6.57
C SER A 345 5.40 5.32 -6.05
N LEU A 346 5.11 4.18 -5.43
CA LEU A 346 3.86 3.92 -4.74
C LEU A 346 4.06 4.05 -3.23
N THR A 347 3.19 4.81 -2.57
CA THR A 347 3.17 4.96 -1.11
C THR A 347 1.82 4.54 -0.56
N VAL A 348 1.84 3.68 0.45
CA VAL A 348 0.69 3.27 1.26
C VAL A 348 0.98 3.70 2.70
N ASN A 349 0.21 4.67 3.20
CA ASN A 349 0.43 5.28 4.51
C ASN A 349 -0.89 5.39 5.26
N ASN A 350 -1.01 4.73 6.42
CA ASN A 350 -2.23 4.77 7.22
C ASN A 350 -2.18 5.78 8.38
N ASN A 351 -1.22 6.69 8.36
CA ASN A 351 -1.10 7.80 9.31
C ASN A 351 -1.15 7.36 10.79
N ASN A 352 -0.46 6.25 11.09
CA ASN A 352 -0.37 5.64 12.42
C ASN A 352 -1.73 5.12 12.95
N MET A 353 -2.68 4.88 12.06
CA MET A 353 -3.96 4.25 12.39
C MET A 353 -3.82 2.75 12.21
N SER A 354 -4.01 1.99 13.29
CA SER A 354 -4.00 0.53 13.24
C SER A 354 -5.18 0.02 12.41
N THR A 355 -4.95 -1.04 11.65
CA THR A 355 -5.97 -1.68 10.83
C THR A 355 -5.69 -3.17 10.74
N ASN A 356 -6.75 -3.97 10.67
CA ASN A 356 -6.68 -5.38 10.30
C ASN A 356 -7.08 -5.59 8.83
N THR A 357 -7.42 -4.52 8.11
CA THR A 357 -7.80 -4.58 6.69
C THR A 357 -6.67 -4.16 5.78
N ASP A 358 -6.62 -4.75 4.59
CA ASP A 358 -5.51 -4.56 3.66
C ASP A 358 -5.81 -3.60 2.52
N THR A 359 -4.77 -2.87 2.11
CA THR A 359 -4.67 -2.25 0.79
C THR A 359 -4.22 -3.32 -0.20
N LEU A 360 -5.06 -3.66 -1.18
CA LEU A 360 -4.75 -4.71 -2.15
C LEU A 360 -3.76 -4.19 -3.22
N LEU A 361 -2.66 -4.91 -3.38
CA LEU A 361 -1.66 -4.75 -4.43
C LEU A 361 -1.78 -5.91 -5.42
N MET A 362 -2.59 -5.73 -6.46
CA MET A 362 -2.95 -6.83 -7.37
C MET A 362 -1.83 -7.14 -8.38
N GLU A 363 -1.74 -6.38 -9.47
CA GLU A 363 -0.73 -6.58 -10.53
C GLU A 363 0.34 -5.50 -10.48
N PHE A 364 1.61 -5.92 -10.44
CA PHE A 364 2.77 -5.04 -10.63
C PHE A 364 3.06 -4.86 -12.12
N PRO A 365 3.36 -3.63 -12.58
CA PRO A 365 3.56 -3.38 -14.01
C PRO A 365 4.85 -4.03 -14.50
N LYS A 366 4.79 -4.68 -15.67
CA LYS A 366 5.96 -5.33 -16.30
C LYS A 366 6.86 -4.32 -17.01
N GLN A 367 6.29 -3.35 -17.71
CA GLN A 367 7.01 -2.26 -18.38
C GLN A 367 6.13 -1.01 -18.50
N PRO A 368 6.58 0.18 -18.02
CA PRO A 368 7.75 0.37 -17.16
C PRO A 368 7.52 -0.21 -15.75
N LEU A 369 8.56 -0.79 -15.15
CA LEU A 369 8.55 -1.16 -13.73
C LEU A 369 8.37 0.10 -12.88
N TRP A 370 7.73 -0.07 -11.72
CA TRP A 370 7.83 0.90 -10.63
C TRP A 370 9.26 0.95 -10.10
N THR A 371 9.65 2.09 -9.56
CA THR A 371 10.97 2.25 -8.94
C THR A 371 10.89 1.87 -7.48
N ASN A 372 9.93 2.44 -6.73
CA ASN A 372 9.88 2.29 -5.28
C ASN A 372 8.46 1.95 -4.79
N VAL A 373 8.40 1.16 -3.72
CA VAL A 373 7.16 0.89 -2.97
C VAL A 373 7.43 1.13 -1.49
N TYR A 374 6.62 2.00 -0.89
CA TYR A 374 6.69 2.36 0.53
C TYR A 374 5.40 1.96 1.24
N VAL A 375 5.51 1.17 2.30
CA VAL A 375 4.41 0.86 3.22
C VAL A 375 4.79 1.37 4.60
N GLN A 376 3.99 2.27 5.17
CA GLN A 376 4.39 3.01 6.35
C GLN A 376 3.23 3.33 7.31
N ASN A 377 3.58 3.57 8.58
CA ASN A 377 2.70 4.08 9.64
C ASN A 377 1.41 3.27 9.81
N CYS A 378 1.54 2.01 10.25
CA CYS A 378 0.46 1.05 10.48
C CYS A 378 -0.33 0.65 9.23
N ALA A 379 0.18 0.94 8.03
CA ALA A 379 -0.41 0.44 6.80
C ALA A 379 -0.23 -1.07 6.65
N ARG A 380 -1.29 -1.77 6.22
CA ARG A 380 -1.24 -3.16 5.78
C ARG A 380 -1.46 -3.21 4.26
N ALA A 381 -0.56 -3.87 3.55
CA ALA A 381 -0.66 -4.10 2.11
C ALA A 381 -0.64 -5.60 1.82
N SER A 382 -1.51 -6.08 0.94
CA SER A 382 -1.60 -7.50 0.60
C SER A 382 -1.46 -7.72 -0.90
N ILE A 383 -0.69 -8.74 -1.29
CA ILE A 383 -0.56 -9.24 -2.66
C ILE A 383 -1.26 -10.59 -2.73
N PRO A 384 -2.59 -10.61 -3.00
CA PRO A 384 -3.41 -11.79 -2.79
C PRO A 384 -3.43 -12.76 -3.98
N LEU A 385 -2.96 -12.35 -5.15
CA LEU A 385 -3.06 -13.16 -6.36
C LEU A 385 -2.11 -14.36 -6.32
N PHE A 386 -2.62 -15.52 -6.72
CA PHE A 386 -1.82 -16.73 -6.94
C PHE A 386 -0.69 -16.46 -7.95
N TRP A 387 0.53 -16.92 -7.66
CA TRP A 387 1.70 -16.73 -8.53
C TRP A 387 1.99 -15.27 -8.89
N SER A 388 2.09 -14.42 -7.87
CA SER A 388 2.41 -13.01 -8.05
C SER A 388 3.91 -12.75 -8.10
N ARG A 389 4.31 -11.81 -8.96
CA ARG A 389 5.65 -11.23 -9.00
C ARG A 389 5.59 -9.77 -8.56
N ALA A 390 6.15 -9.47 -7.39
CA ALA A 390 6.41 -8.12 -6.91
C ALA A 390 7.80 -7.68 -7.37
N GLN A 391 7.86 -6.99 -8.51
CA GLN A 391 9.12 -6.52 -9.10
C GLN A 391 9.19 -4.99 -9.13
N VAL A 392 10.23 -4.44 -8.53
CA VAL A 392 10.55 -3.00 -8.57
C VAL A 392 12.00 -2.79 -9.00
N ARG A 393 12.30 -1.61 -9.56
CA ARG A 393 13.66 -1.27 -10.00
C ARG A 393 14.58 -0.83 -8.86
N GLY A 394 14.04 -0.19 -7.84
CA GLY A 394 14.78 0.39 -6.71
C GLY A 394 14.43 -0.34 -5.43
N GLN A 395 13.71 0.31 -4.52
CA GLN A 395 13.51 -0.19 -3.16
C GLN A 395 12.06 -0.59 -2.85
N ILE A 396 11.91 -1.63 -2.04
CA ILE A 396 10.70 -1.90 -1.25
C ILE A 396 11.04 -1.57 0.21
N SER A 397 10.23 -0.71 0.84
CA SER A 397 10.49 -0.24 2.20
C SER A 397 9.25 -0.37 3.07
N LEU A 398 9.43 -0.98 4.23
CA LEU A 398 8.42 -1.08 5.29
C LEU A 398 8.90 -0.34 6.55
N SER A 399 8.04 0.49 7.11
CA SER A 399 8.37 1.25 8.33
C SER A 399 7.18 1.47 9.26
N CYS A 400 7.45 1.63 10.55
CA CYS A 400 6.48 2.07 11.56
C CYS A 400 5.22 1.18 11.63
N LYS A 401 5.38 -0.08 12.09
CA LYS A 401 4.34 -1.11 12.23
C LYS A 401 3.63 -1.46 10.91
N ALA A 402 4.32 -1.29 9.78
CA ALA A 402 3.81 -1.69 8.48
C ALA A 402 3.76 -3.21 8.33
N VAL A 403 2.75 -3.71 7.63
CA VAL A 403 2.62 -5.13 7.29
C VAL A 403 2.51 -5.29 5.78
N MET A 404 3.28 -6.19 5.20
CA MET A 404 3.11 -6.63 3.82
C MET A 404 2.86 -8.13 3.79
N SER A 405 1.74 -8.55 3.20
CA SER A 405 1.39 -9.96 3.07
C SER A 405 1.42 -10.45 1.63
N PHE A 406 1.89 -11.67 1.42
CA PHE A 406 1.84 -12.39 0.15
C PHE A 406 0.93 -13.61 0.31
N GLY A 407 -0.05 -13.73 -0.58
CA GLY A 407 -1.08 -14.76 -0.48
C GLY A 407 -2.15 -14.44 0.56
N LEU A 408 -3.04 -15.41 0.75
CA LEU A 408 -4.15 -15.31 1.70
C LEU A 408 -3.87 -16.21 2.92
N PRO A 409 -4.26 -15.77 4.12
CA PRO A 409 -4.28 -16.64 5.30
C PRO A 409 -4.99 -17.96 4.99
N HIS A 410 -4.47 -19.07 5.51
CA HIS A 410 -4.99 -20.44 5.32
C HIS A 410 -4.79 -21.08 3.94
N TYR A 411 -4.28 -20.33 2.94
CA TYR A 411 -4.06 -20.84 1.58
C TYR A 411 -2.58 -20.79 1.17
N ALA A 412 -1.74 -21.51 1.92
CA ALA A 412 -0.32 -21.66 1.64
C ALA A 412 -0.06 -22.69 0.51
N THR A 413 -0.52 -22.39 -0.70
CA THR A 413 -0.36 -23.25 -1.91
C THR A 413 0.30 -22.53 -3.08
N SER A 414 0.72 -21.27 -2.88
CA SER A 414 1.26 -20.40 -3.93
C SER A 414 2.77 -20.23 -3.84
N GLU A 415 3.38 -19.91 -4.97
CA GLU A 415 4.77 -19.44 -5.03
C GLU A 415 4.76 -17.94 -5.40
N PHE A 416 5.54 -17.13 -4.70
CA PHE A 416 5.64 -15.68 -4.92
C PHE A 416 7.06 -15.28 -5.30
N GLU A 417 7.18 -14.33 -6.21
CA GLU A 417 8.47 -13.76 -6.57
C GLU A 417 8.60 -12.31 -6.04
N LEU A 418 9.68 -12.01 -5.34
CA LEU A 418 10.03 -10.65 -4.91
C LEU A 418 11.36 -10.25 -5.52
N MET A 419 11.37 -9.17 -6.31
CA MET A 419 12.59 -8.66 -6.95
C MET A 419 12.73 -7.15 -6.71
N ALA A 420 13.82 -6.75 -6.07
CA ALA A 420 14.13 -5.34 -5.80
C ALA A 420 15.66 -5.14 -5.75
N GLU A 421 16.15 -3.91 -5.87
CA GLU A 421 17.53 -3.62 -5.48
C GLU A 421 17.68 -3.69 -3.96
N GLU A 422 16.72 -3.13 -3.23
CA GLU A 422 16.78 -3.02 -1.78
C GLU A 422 15.45 -3.41 -1.13
N LEU A 423 15.50 -4.25 -0.09
CA LEU A 423 14.40 -4.49 0.83
C LEU A 423 14.77 -3.96 2.22
N LEU A 424 14.08 -2.90 2.64
CA LEU A 424 14.33 -2.18 3.89
C LEU A 424 13.16 -2.38 4.84
N MET A 425 13.41 -2.85 6.05
CA MET A 425 12.37 -3.11 7.05
C MET A 425 12.78 -2.48 8.39
N SER A 426 11.87 -1.69 8.97
CA SER A 426 12.04 -1.07 10.29
C SER A 426 10.75 -1.16 11.11
N ASN A 427 10.77 -1.81 12.27
CA ASN A 427 9.57 -2.08 13.08
C ASN A 427 8.40 -2.56 12.21
N SER A 428 8.60 -3.61 11.41
CA SER A 428 7.65 -4.03 10.37
C SER A 428 7.63 -5.53 10.18
N VAL A 429 6.54 -6.03 9.58
CA VAL A 429 6.32 -7.46 9.37
C VAL A 429 6.05 -7.77 7.90
N VAL A 430 6.77 -8.71 7.33
CA VAL A 430 6.41 -9.34 6.06
C VAL A 430 5.85 -10.73 6.36
N LYS A 431 4.66 -11.04 5.87
CA LYS A 431 4.01 -12.36 5.99
C LYS A 431 3.92 -13.01 4.61
N ILE A 432 4.24 -14.27 4.51
CA ILE A 432 4.14 -15.04 3.27
C ILE A 432 3.34 -16.30 3.56
N TYR A 433 2.28 -16.54 2.81
CA TYR A 433 1.46 -17.75 2.86
C TYR A 433 1.71 -18.58 1.60
N GLY A 434 2.80 -19.37 1.62
CA GLY A 434 3.30 -20.18 0.51
C GLY A 434 4.83 -20.14 0.42
N ALA A 435 5.37 -20.41 -0.76
CA ALA A 435 6.81 -20.32 -1.05
C ALA A 435 7.20 -18.91 -1.52
N LEU A 436 8.36 -18.42 -1.09
CA LEU A 436 8.94 -17.16 -1.54
C LEU A 436 10.21 -17.40 -2.35
N ARG A 437 10.28 -16.85 -3.57
CA ARG A 437 11.51 -16.66 -4.34
C ARG A 437 11.88 -15.18 -4.32
N MET A 438 12.79 -14.82 -3.44
CA MET A 438 13.27 -13.45 -3.30
C MET A 438 14.64 -13.29 -3.95
N SER A 439 14.82 -12.22 -4.73
CA SER A 439 16.11 -11.81 -5.29
C SER A 439 16.31 -10.31 -5.05
N VAL A 440 17.23 -9.99 -4.12
CA VAL A 440 17.57 -8.62 -3.74
C VAL A 440 19.08 -8.38 -3.77
N LYS A 441 19.52 -7.13 -3.90
CA LYS A 441 20.94 -6.80 -3.65
C LYS A 441 21.20 -6.65 -2.16
N ILE A 442 20.32 -5.92 -1.48
CA ILE A 442 20.46 -5.58 -0.07
C ILE A 442 19.16 -5.90 0.68
N LEU A 443 19.28 -6.66 1.78
CA LEU A 443 18.22 -6.87 2.78
C LEU A 443 18.67 -6.24 4.11
N LEU A 444 17.98 -5.20 4.57
CA LEU A 444 18.20 -4.59 5.88
C LEU A 444 16.95 -4.72 6.74
N MET A 445 17.09 -5.34 7.91
CA MET A 445 16.02 -5.53 8.88
C MET A 445 16.43 -4.93 10.23
N TRP A 446 15.57 -4.08 10.77
CA TRP A 446 15.69 -3.48 12.09
C TRP A 446 14.39 -3.68 12.87
N ASP A 447 14.43 -4.36 14.02
CA ASP A 447 13.23 -4.69 14.80
C ASP A 447 12.08 -5.23 13.94
N SER A 448 12.40 -6.12 13.00
CA SER A 448 11.47 -6.53 11.95
C SER A 448 11.42 -8.03 11.79
N LYS A 449 10.25 -8.54 11.37
CA LYS A 449 9.99 -9.98 11.23
C LYS A 449 9.61 -10.32 9.79
N MET A 450 10.20 -11.37 9.24
CA MET A 450 9.75 -12.02 8.01
C MET A 450 9.24 -13.41 8.38
N LEU A 451 7.95 -13.65 8.17
CA LEU A 451 7.25 -14.87 8.55
C LEU A 451 6.82 -15.60 7.29
N ILE A 452 7.36 -16.80 7.07
CA ILE A 452 7.03 -17.66 5.93
C ILE A 452 6.25 -18.87 6.46
N ASP A 453 4.99 -18.93 6.06
CA ASP A 453 4.13 -20.10 6.22
C ASP A 453 4.10 -20.85 4.89
N GLY A 454 5.00 -21.82 4.72
CA GLY A 454 5.08 -22.66 3.52
C GLY A 454 3.99 -23.72 3.42
N GLY A 455 3.10 -23.82 4.40
CA GLY A 455 2.05 -24.85 4.46
C GLY A 455 2.60 -26.27 4.58
N GLY A 456 1.67 -27.25 4.59
CA GLY A 456 1.98 -28.68 4.63
C GLY A 456 2.04 -29.37 3.26
N ASP A 457 1.93 -28.62 2.16
CA ASP A 457 1.96 -29.16 0.80
C ASP A 457 3.41 -29.25 0.29
N ASP A 458 3.83 -30.43 -0.16
CA ASP A 458 5.19 -30.72 -0.61
C ASP A 458 5.62 -29.83 -1.82
N ILE A 459 4.65 -29.25 -2.55
CA ILE A 459 4.90 -28.43 -3.75
C ILE A 459 5.49 -27.05 -3.42
N VAL A 460 5.10 -26.43 -2.30
CA VAL A 460 5.53 -25.09 -1.87
C VAL A 460 6.39 -25.12 -0.62
N ALA A 461 6.98 -26.28 -0.34
CA ALA A 461 7.76 -26.55 0.85
C ALA A 461 9.06 -25.76 0.98
N THR A 462 9.52 -25.07 -0.07
CA THR A 462 10.86 -24.46 -0.09
C THR A 462 10.81 -23.01 -0.54
N SER A 463 11.29 -22.13 0.33
CA SER A 463 11.53 -20.72 0.03
C SER A 463 13.01 -20.46 -0.17
N SER A 464 13.34 -19.55 -1.09
CA SER A 464 14.70 -19.15 -1.43
C SER A 464 14.86 -17.64 -1.32
N LEU A 465 15.87 -17.22 -0.56
CA LEU A 465 16.26 -15.83 -0.36
C LEU A 465 17.64 -15.61 -0.97
N GLU A 466 17.66 -15.02 -2.17
CA GLU A 466 18.88 -14.62 -2.84
C GLU A 466 19.25 -13.18 -2.45
N ALA A 467 20.43 -13.00 -1.84
CA ALA A 467 21.03 -11.70 -1.64
C ALA A 467 22.40 -11.62 -2.31
N SER A 468 22.52 -10.73 -3.30
CA SER A 468 23.76 -10.61 -4.07
C SER A 468 24.85 -9.77 -3.40
N ASN A 469 24.53 -8.90 -2.44
CA ASN A 469 25.51 -8.03 -1.79
C ASN A 469 25.49 -8.15 -0.25
N LEU A 470 24.35 -7.92 0.40
CA LEU A 470 24.33 -7.77 1.86
C LEU A 470 22.99 -8.18 2.49
N ILE A 471 23.04 -8.94 3.57
CA ILE A 471 21.93 -9.22 4.50
C ILE A 471 22.34 -8.75 5.89
N VAL A 472 21.57 -7.85 6.50
CA VAL A 472 21.79 -7.38 7.88
C VAL A 472 20.49 -7.45 8.68
N LEU A 473 20.53 -8.16 9.81
CA LEU A 473 19.47 -8.16 10.82
C LEU A 473 20.00 -7.50 12.09
N LYS A 474 19.21 -6.56 12.63
CA LYS A 474 19.50 -5.82 13.88
C LYS A 474 18.29 -5.71 14.79
N GLU A 475 18.57 -5.50 16.08
CA GLU A 475 17.57 -5.25 17.12
C GLU A 475 16.43 -6.29 17.10
N SER A 476 16.68 -7.54 17.49
CA SER A 476 15.64 -8.58 17.56
C SER A 476 14.91 -8.88 16.23
N SER A 477 15.58 -8.70 15.09
CA SER A 477 14.99 -9.03 13.78
C SER A 477 15.01 -10.53 13.52
N ALA A 478 13.93 -11.06 12.92
CA ALA A 478 13.79 -12.49 12.68
C ALA A 478 13.33 -12.83 11.27
N VAL A 479 13.94 -13.84 10.66
CA VAL A 479 13.40 -14.55 9.49
C VAL A 479 13.00 -15.95 9.97
N HIS A 480 11.71 -16.23 9.96
CA HIS A 480 11.13 -17.47 10.45
C HIS A 480 10.37 -18.17 9.32
N SER A 481 10.64 -19.47 9.12
CA SER A 481 9.94 -20.30 8.15
C SER A 481 9.50 -21.61 8.79
N ASN A 482 8.20 -21.95 8.73
CA ASN A 482 7.72 -23.27 9.18
C ASN A 482 8.07 -24.42 8.21
N ALA A 483 8.58 -24.08 7.02
CA ALA A 483 9.00 -25.00 5.98
C ALA A 483 10.51 -24.88 5.72
N ASN A 484 10.97 -25.33 4.55
CA ASN A 484 12.37 -25.23 4.16
C ASN A 484 12.75 -23.81 3.72
N LEU A 485 13.94 -23.35 4.15
CA LEU A 485 14.49 -22.05 3.79
C LEU A 485 15.92 -22.17 3.28
N GLU A 486 16.14 -21.65 2.08
CA GLU A 486 17.44 -21.49 1.47
C GLU A 486 17.82 -20.02 1.45
N VAL A 487 18.99 -19.69 1.99
CA VAL A 487 19.59 -18.36 1.93
C VAL A 487 20.88 -18.48 1.14
N HIS A 488 20.88 -17.94 -0.08
CA HIS A 488 22.02 -18.06 -0.98
C HIS A 488 22.42 -16.76 -1.64
N GLY A 489 23.59 -16.76 -2.29
CA GLY A 489 24.03 -15.69 -3.15
C GLY A 489 25.46 -15.25 -2.89
N GLN A 490 25.82 -14.14 -3.51
CA GLN A 490 27.16 -13.58 -3.38
C GLN A 490 27.32 -12.74 -2.11
N GLY A 491 26.26 -12.48 -1.35
CA GLY A 491 26.27 -11.49 -0.27
C GLY A 491 26.95 -11.91 1.04
N PHE A 492 27.18 -10.91 1.88
CA PHE A 492 27.60 -11.06 3.28
C PHE A 492 26.38 -11.12 4.20
N LEU A 493 26.34 -12.06 5.15
CA LEU A 493 25.29 -12.15 6.17
C LEU A 493 25.81 -11.67 7.52
N ASN A 494 25.11 -10.71 8.13
CA ASN A 494 25.44 -10.12 9.42
C ASN A 494 24.23 -10.10 10.36
N LEU A 495 24.27 -10.91 11.41
CA LEU A 495 23.33 -10.82 12.52
C LEU A 495 24.01 -10.05 13.65
N SER A 496 23.58 -8.81 13.89
CA SER A 496 24.22 -7.88 14.83
C SER A 496 23.29 -7.47 15.96
N GLY A 497 23.76 -7.66 17.19
CA GLY A 497 22.99 -7.50 18.43
C GLY A 497 22.30 -8.78 18.90
N PRO A 498 21.77 -8.78 20.14
CA PRO A 498 21.02 -9.91 20.68
C PRO A 498 19.63 -10.02 20.04
N GLY A 499 19.08 -11.23 20.03
CA GLY A 499 17.69 -11.49 19.63
C GLY A 499 17.48 -11.68 18.13
N ASN A 500 18.49 -11.48 17.27
CA ASN A 500 18.32 -11.72 15.85
C ASN A 500 18.32 -13.21 15.53
N MET A 501 17.44 -13.63 14.62
CA MET A 501 17.27 -15.04 14.31
C MET A 501 17.01 -15.29 12.83
N ILE A 502 17.63 -16.34 12.29
CA ILE A 502 17.15 -16.99 11.06
C ILE A 502 16.88 -18.44 11.41
N GLU A 503 15.63 -18.84 11.34
CA GLU A 503 15.22 -20.20 11.66
C GLU A 503 14.26 -20.77 10.63
N ALA A 504 14.40 -22.07 10.38
CA ALA A 504 13.53 -22.83 9.51
C ALA A 504 13.48 -24.29 9.92
N GLN A 505 12.49 -25.03 9.41
CA GLN A 505 12.45 -26.48 9.62
C GLN A 505 13.71 -27.15 9.06
N ARG A 506 14.17 -26.66 7.91
CA ARG A 506 15.49 -26.93 7.35
C ARG A 506 16.07 -25.64 6.79
N LEU A 507 17.22 -25.25 7.29
CA LEU A 507 17.93 -24.04 6.92
C LEU A 507 19.20 -24.39 6.16
N ILE A 508 19.31 -23.88 4.93
CA ILE A 508 20.50 -24.02 4.09
C ILE A 508 21.06 -22.63 3.82
N LEU A 509 22.35 -22.45 4.09
CA LEU A 509 23.09 -21.22 3.89
C LEU A 509 24.19 -21.50 2.86
N SER A 510 24.15 -20.81 1.72
CA SER A 510 25.14 -20.92 0.64
C SER A 510 25.61 -19.53 0.21
N LEU A 511 26.57 -18.96 0.95
CA LEU A 511 27.03 -17.59 0.78
C LEU A 511 28.53 -17.55 0.46
N PHE A 512 28.90 -16.75 -0.55
CA PHE A 512 30.29 -16.63 -1.00
C PHE A 512 31.19 -15.89 0.00
N PHE A 513 30.78 -14.71 0.50
CA PHE A 513 31.68 -13.88 1.30
C PHE A 513 31.85 -14.40 2.73
N GLY A 514 30.79 -14.37 3.53
CA GLY A 514 30.91 -14.73 4.95
C GLY A 514 29.62 -14.59 5.73
N ILE A 515 29.56 -15.35 6.81
CA ILE A 515 28.46 -15.38 7.77
C ILE A 515 29.02 -14.92 9.11
N TYR A 516 28.49 -13.82 9.64
CA TYR A 516 28.84 -13.28 10.93
C TYR A 516 27.61 -13.27 11.84
N VAL A 517 27.73 -13.95 12.97
CA VAL A 517 26.65 -14.11 13.96
C VAL A 517 27.19 -13.61 15.30
N GLU A 518 26.65 -12.49 15.79
CA GLU A 518 27.05 -11.94 17.08
C GLU A 518 26.48 -12.75 18.26
N PRO A 519 27.13 -12.69 19.45
CA PRO A 519 26.59 -13.30 20.66
C PRO A 519 25.14 -12.87 20.92
N GLY A 520 24.24 -13.84 21.08
CA GLY A 520 22.81 -13.61 21.28
C GLY A 520 21.98 -13.63 20.00
N SER A 521 22.60 -13.73 18.82
CA SER A 521 21.93 -14.07 17.56
C SER A 521 21.95 -15.59 17.31
N VAL A 522 20.97 -16.11 16.56
CA VAL A 522 20.77 -17.55 16.36
C VAL A 522 20.54 -17.89 14.88
N LEU A 523 21.24 -18.92 14.40
CA LEU A 523 20.89 -19.65 13.17
C LEU A 523 20.39 -21.02 13.59
N ARG A 524 19.17 -21.40 13.19
CA ARG A 524 18.53 -22.62 13.69
C ARG A 524 17.86 -23.44 12.60
N GLY A 525 18.08 -24.74 12.68
CA GLY A 525 17.25 -25.78 12.07
C GLY A 525 17.49 -27.10 12.82
N PRO A 526 16.47 -27.86 13.24
CA PRO A 526 15.04 -27.62 13.00
C PRO A 526 14.43 -26.61 14.00
N LEU A 527 13.16 -26.28 13.82
CA LEU A 527 12.39 -25.49 14.77
C LEU A 527 12.23 -26.23 16.11
N GLU A 528 12.20 -25.48 17.22
CA GLU A 528 12.03 -26.05 18.57
C GLU A 528 10.61 -26.56 18.83
N ASP A 529 9.60 -25.84 18.31
CA ASP A 529 8.17 -26.15 18.46
C ASP A 529 7.54 -26.59 17.12
N ALA A 530 8.23 -27.46 16.39
CA ALA A 530 7.67 -28.01 15.15
C ALA A 530 6.48 -28.93 15.46
N ASP A 531 5.28 -28.55 15.02
CA ASP A 531 4.15 -29.49 14.92
C ASP A 531 4.56 -30.70 14.05
N ASP A 532 4.05 -31.89 14.37
CA ASP A 532 4.43 -33.18 13.79
C ASP A 532 3.92 -33.32 12.33
N HIS A 533 4.40 -32.45 11.45
CA HIS A 533 4.01 -32.30 10.04
C HIS A 533 4.97 -33.04 9.11
N SER A 534 4.57 -33.20 7.84
CA SER A 534 5.31 -33.93 6.80
C SER A 534 6.76 -33.46 6.58
N MET A 535 7.09 -32.24 7.00
CA MET A 535 8.41 -31.64 6.85
C MET A 535 9.34 -31.86 8.06
N THR A 536 8.84 -32.46 9.13
CA THR A 536 9.65 -32.80 10.31
C THR A 536 10.73 -33.82 9.91
N PRO A 537 12.02 -33.53 10.18
CA PRO A 537 13.13 -34.39 9.83
C PRO A 537 12.97 -35.77 10.46
N ARG A 538 13.06 -36.82 9.64
CA ARG A 538 13.03 -38.18 10.16
C ARG A 538 14.30 -38.44 10.96
N LEU A 539 14.13 -38.71 12.25
CA LEU A 539 15.21 -39.18 13.10
C LEU A 539 15.47 -40.65 12.75
N TYR A 540 16.61 -40.94 12.10
CA TYR A 540 17.05 -42.30 11.73
C TYR A 540 17.53 -43.13 12.94
N CYS A 541 17.05 -42.82 14.15
CA CYS A 541 17.50 -43.44 15.40
C CYS A 541 17.07 -44.92 15.52
N GLU A 542 16.04 -45.33 14.78
CA GLU A 542 15.54 -46.71 14.78
C GLU A 542 16.13 -47.58 13.66
N ASP A 543 16.85 -46.99 12.71
CA ASP A 543 17.50 -47.72 11.62
C ASP A 543 18.81 -48.37 12.08
N ARG A 544 19.03 -49.62 11.67
CA ARG A 544 20.25 -50.37 12.02
C ARG A 544 21.49 -49.89 11.25
N ASP A 545 21.27 -49.29 10.09
CA ASP A 545 22.32 -48.79 9.20
C ASP A 545 22.25 -47.27 9.14
N CYS A 546 23.39 -46.61 9.35
CA CYS A 546 23.48 -45.16 9.26
C CYS A 546 23.32 -44.71 7.80
N PRO A 547 22.43 -43.74 7.49
CA PRO A 547 22.29 -43.15 6.16
C PRO A 547 23.65 -42.81 5.52
N ARG A 548 23.84 -43.20 4.26
CA ARG A 548 25.13 -43.02 3.57
C ARG A 548 25.52 -41.54 3.48
N GLU A 549 24.53 -40.66 3.47
CA GLU A 549 24.65 -39.20 3.42
C GLU A 549 25.20 -38.60 4.74
N LEU A 550 25.04 -39.28 5.88
CA LEU A 550 25.70 -38.88 7.15
C LEU A 550 27.18 -39.24 7.15
N ILE A 551 27.57 -40.27 6.40
CA ILE A 551 28.95 -40.75 6.26
C ILE A 551 29.68 -39.99 5.15
N HIS A 552 28.96 -39.69 4.06
CA HIS A 552 29.41 -38.96 2.89
C HIS A 552 28.45 -37.80 2.62
N PRO A 553 28.64 -36.64 3.29
CA PRO A 553 27.79 -35.48 3.05
C PRO A 553 27.89 -35.06 1.57
N PRO A 554 26.77 -34.63 0.95
CA PRO A 554 26.78 -34.18 -0.43
C PRO A 554 27.72 -32.98 -0.61
N GLU A 555 28.45 -32.99 -1.71
CA GLU A 555 29.38 -31.90 -2.09
C GLU A 555 28.65 -30.76 -2.80
N ASP A 556 27.44 -31.03 -3.28
CA ASP A 556 26.54 -30.10 -3.94
C ASP A 556 25.71 -29.30 -2.91
N CYS A 557 25.78 -27.97 -2.99
CA CYS A 557 25.08 -27.03 -2.10
C CYS A 557 23.56 -26.95 -2.36
N ASN A 558 22.99 -27.95 -3.04
CA ASN A 558 21.58 -27.99 -3.37
C ASN A 558 20.76 -28.56 -2.22
N MET A 559 19.55 -28.05 -2.06
CA MET A 559 18.62 -28.59 -1.07
C MET A 559 18.24 -30.04 -1.39
N ASN A 560 18.62 -30.96 -0.51
CA ASN A 560 18.14 -32.34 -0.54
C ASN A 560 17.29 -32.64 0.70
N SER A 561 15.97 -32.67 0.51
CA SER A 561 14.97 -32.93 1.55
C SER A 561 15.00 -34.37 2.10
N SER A 562 15.80 -35.26 1.52
CA SER A 562 16.02 -36.61 2.07
C SER A 562 17.12 -36.67 3.13
N LEU A 563 17.91 -35.61 3.30
CA LEU A 563 18.98 -35.56 4.30
C LEU A 563 18.45 -35.44 5.73
N ALA A 564 19.15 -36.02 6.69
CA ALA A 564 18.89 -35.84 8.12
C ALA A 564 19.33 -34.46 8.65
N PHE A 565 20.22 -33.76 7.91
CA PHE A 565 20.76 -32.48 8.33
C PHE A 565 19.75 -31.35 8.11
N THR A 566 19.42 -30.66 9.20
CA THR A 566 18.46 -29.57 9.27
C THR A 566 19.10 -28.19 9.18
N LEU A 567 20.39 -28.07 9.51
CA LEU A 567 21.18 -26.87 9.32
C LEU A 567 22.41 -27.23 8.47
N GLN A 568 22.55 -26.59 7.32
CA GLN A 568 23.68 -26.80 6.42
C GLN A 568 24.29 -25.44 6.05
N VAL A 569 25.60 -25.32 6.21
CA VAL A 569 26.34 -24.10 5.90
C VAL A 569 27.43 -24.45 4.89
N PHE A 570 27.25 -23.98 3.67
CA PHE A 570 28.21 -24.11 2.59
C PHE A 570 28.98 -22.81 2.46
N HIS A 571 30.30 -22.93 2.60
CA HIS A 571 31.22 -21.90 2.17
C HIS A 571 31.82 -22.36 0.84
N LEU A 572 31.70 -21.53 -0.19
CA LEU A 572 32.29 -21.77 -1.50
C LEU A 572 33.64 -21.03 -1.55
N PRO A 573 34.77 -21.70 -1.23
CA PRO A 573 36.09 -21.11 -1.38
C PRO A 573 36.45 -20.97 -2.87
N ASP A 574 37.20 -19.91 -3.19
CA ASP A 574 37.78 -19.65 -4.52
C ASP A 574 38.62 -20.81 -5.08
#